data_AF-W8AJH7-F1
#
_entry.id   AF-W8AJH7-F1
#
_cell.length_a   1.000
_cell.length_b   1.000
_cell.length_c   1.000
_cell.angle_alpha   90.00
_cell.angle_beta   90.00
_cell.angle_gamma   90.00
#
_symmetry.space_group_name_H-M   'P 1'
#
loop_
_entity.id
_entity.type
_entity.pdbx_description
1 polymer ?
#
loop_
_entity_poly.entity_id
_entity_poly.type
_entity_poly.pdbx_seq_one_letter_code
_entity_poly.pdbx_strand_id
1 'polypeptide(L)'
;MSDKSNNYAEYSQFHFYIADYCVFVAMLLLSTGTGIYFGYIRKNVKPVKPTINLETNKHKEPDFGSKAMNEYLLGSRRLKVFPVAMSLIASYISGVTMLGVPSEIYNYGTQYWLIMVSIVLMAVVVSKVYLPVFTTLNVGSSYEYLELRFSSSVRSIASFMFVMDEIFFLPIILYVPAIAFNQVTGVNIYVISGVICVVCVIYTLIGGIKAVVHTDAWQTLVMFIALVVVVILGTIAAGGPGPVFKHASEGGRIIFFNITPSLYERQSFWAVLIGGFFYWTAFNSVNQTMVQRYMSLPSLKKGQQSIIIFTLGVVLFLSVCCFAGLLVFDFYRNCDPLNAGLISLI
;
A
#
# COMPACT_ATOMS: atom_id res chain seq x y z
N MET A 1 9.69 -1.86 -44.81
CA MET A 1 10.86 -2.35 -44.04
C MET A 1 11.68 -1.21 -43.40
N SER A 2 11.44 0.06 -43.76
CA SER A 2 12.12 1.25 -43.18
C SER A 2 11.48 1.82 -41.91
N ASP A 3 10.31 1.32 -41.49
CA ASP A 3 9.53 1.91 -40.37
C ASP A 3 9.78 1.20 -39.03
N LYS A 4 10.22 -0.06 -39.07
CA LYS A 4 10.54 -0.82 -37.84
C LYS A 4 11.84 -0.35 -37.19
N SER A 5 12.83 0.12 -37.97
CA SER A 5 14.12 0.57 -37.42
C SER A 5 14.03 1.89 -36.64
N ASN A 6 13.08 2.77 -36.99
CA ASN A 6 12.85 4.01 -36.24
C ASN A 6 12.19 3.74 -34.88
N ASN A 7 11.26 2.77 -34.81
CA ASN A 7 10.64 2.40 -33.53
C ASN A 7 11.66 1.79 -32.54
N TYR A 8 12.61 0.96 -33.00
CA TYR A 8 13.67 0.44 -32.12
C TYR A 8 14.61 1.52 -31.58
N ALA A 9 14.83 2.61 -32.31
CA ALA A 9 15.63 3.75 -31.84
C ALA A 9 14.92 4.55 -30.74
N GLU A 10 13.59 4.64 -30.77
CA GLU A 10 12.78 5.33 -29.76
C GLU A 10 12.78 4.60 -28.39
N TYR A 11 12.78 3.26 -28.40
CA TYR A 11 12.87 2.46 -27.16
C TYR A 11 14.23 2.49 -26.48
N SER A 12 15.30 2.88 -27.19
CA SER A 12 16.64 3.06 -26.59
C SER A 12 16.73 4.21 -25.59
N GLN A 13 15.68 5.04 -25.48
CA GLN A 13 15.62 6.21 -24.60
C GLN A 13 15.09 5.91 -23.19
N PHE A 14 14.50 4.74 -22.94
CA PHE A 14 13.93 4.39 -21.63
C PHE A 14 14.89 3.53 -20.79
N HIS A 15 16.12 4.00 -20.61
CA HIS A 15 17.10 3.35 -19.75
C HIS A 15 17.44 4.24 -18.57
N PHE A 16 17.65 3.63 -17.41
CA PHE A 16 18.13 4.36 -16.25
C PHE A 16 19.50 4.98 -16.54
N TYR A 17 19.59 6.28 -16.28
CA TYR A 17 20.83 7.01 -16.23
C TYR A 17 21.49 6.84 -14.87
N ILE A 18 22.77 7.21 -14.75
CA ILE A 18 23.51 7.14 -13.49
C ILE A 18 22.76 7.84 -12.34
N ALA A 19 22.09 8.96 -12.64
CA ALA A 19 21.27 9.68 -11.68
C ALA A 19 20.14 8.81 -11.09
N ASP A 20 19.46 8.00 -11.91
CA ASP A 20 18.36 7.13 -11.48
C ASP A 20 18.87 6.03 -10.55
N TYR A 21 20.02 5.44 -10.88
CA TYR A 21 20.71 4.48 -9.99
C TYR A 21 21.14 5.13 -8.68
N CYS A 22 21.66 6.37 -8.71
CA CYS A 22 22.03 7.11 -7.50
C CYS A 22 20.81 7.34 -6.60
N VAL A 23 19.66 7.74 -7.16
CA VAL A 23 18.41 7.90 -6.41
C VAL A 23 17.98 6.55 -5.82
N PHE A 24 17.99 5.48 -6.60
CA PHE A 24 17.62 4.15 -6.11
C PHE A 24 18.51 3.67 -4.95
N VAL A 25 19.84 3.79 -5.07
CA VAL A 25 20.78 3.43 -4.01
C VAL A 25 20.60 4.33 -2.78
N ALA A 26 20.40 5.64 -2.97
CA ALA A 26 20.14 6.56 -1.87
C ALA A 26 18.86 6.19 -1.10
N MET A 27 17.80 5.76 -1.79
CA MET A 27 16.57 5.26 -1.17
C MET A 27 16.84 4.02 -0.30
N LEU A 28 17.60 3.04 -0.82
CA LEU A 28 17.95 1.82 -0.06
C LEU A 28 18.81 2.12 1.16
N LEU A 29 19.78 3.04 1.03
CA LEU A 29 20.62 3.49 2.14
C LEU A 29 19.81 4.23 3.20
N LEU A 30 18.83 5.05 2.80
CA LEU A 30 17.97 5.77 3.73
C LEU A 30 17.03 4.81 4.49
N SER A 31 16.46 3.79 3.82
CA SER A 31 15.70 2.72 4.47
C SER A 31 16.56 1.92 5.46
N THR A 32 17.77 1.54 5.05
CA THR A 32 18.68 0.79 5.92
C THR A 32 19.15 1.62 7.12
N GLY A 33 19.50 2.89 6.88
CA GLY A 33 19.95 3.83 7.91
C GLY A 33 18.87 4.12 8.94
N THR A 34 17.60 4.26 8.51
CA THR A 34 16.47 4.41 9.45
C THR A 34 16.26 3.15 10.29
N GLY A 35 16.35 1.95 9.70
CA GLY A 35 16.34 0.69 10.44
C GLY A 35 17.41 0.63 11.54
N ILE A 36 18.66 0.93 11.18
CA ILE A 36 19.80 0.95 12.11
C ILE A 36 19.61 2.02 13.21
N TYR A 37 19.16 3.22 12.86
CA TYR A 37 18.92 4.31 13.80
C TYR A 37 17.91 3.92 14.89
N PHE A 38 16.80 3.31 14.49
CA PHE A 38 15.77 2.87 15.44
C PHE A 38 16.19 1.62 16.24
N GLY A 39 16.96 0.70 15.63
CA GLY A 39 17.44 -0.51 16.30
C GLY A 39 18.52 -0.28 17.34
N TYR A 40 19.50 0.58 17.04
CA TYR A 40 20.68 0.80 17.90
C TYR A 40 20.65 2.13 18.64
N ILE A 41 20.45 3.26 17.95
CA ILE A 41 20.65 4.60 18.52
C ILE A 41 19.51 4.94 19.47
N ARG A 42 18.26 4.68 19.06
CA ARG A 42 17.09 5.02 19.88
C ARG A 42 16.87 4.08 21.07
N LYS A 43 17.32 2.82 20.96
CA LYS A 43 17.29 1.84 22.07
C LYS A 43 18.22 2.25 23.23
N ASN A 44 19.30 2.97 22.92
CA ASN A 44 20.26 3.47 23.91
C ASN A 44 19.83 4.80 24.57
N VAL A 45 18.80 5.48 24.07
CA VAL A 45 18.24 6.68 24.71
C VAL A 45 17.27 6.23 25.79
N LYS A 46 17.66 6.40 27.07
CA LYS A 46 16.79 6.11 28.23
C LYS A 46 15.44 6.83 28.05
N PRO A 47 14.29 6.15 28.17
CA PRO A 47 13.00 6.82 28.07
C PRO A 47 12.86 7.82 29.22
N VAL A 48 12.62 9.09 28.87
CA VAL A 48 12.27 10.13 29.84
C VAL A 48 10.99 9.68 30.57
N LYS A 49 11.08 9.43 31.87
CA LYS A 49 9.91 9.18 32.72
C LYS A 49 9.08 10.46 32.76
N PRO A 50 7.77 10.44 32.45
CA PRO A 50 6.93 11.61 32.65
C PRO A 50 6.78 11.87 34.15
N THR A 51 7.09 13.08 34.59
CA THR A 51 6.75 13.58 35.94
C THR A 51 5.28 13.98 35.97
N ILE A 52 4.36 13.01 35.97
CA ILE A 52 2.95 13.29 36.23
C ILE A 52 2.44 12.23 37.20
N ASN A 53 2.19 12.66 38.44
CA ASN A 53 1.48 11.91 39.46
C ASN A 53 0.01 11.77 39.03
N LEU A 54 -0.29 10.71 38.28
CA LEU A 54 -1.65 10.24 38.07
C LEU A 54 -1.74 8.85 38.65
N GLU A 55 -2.36 8.75 39.83
CA GLU A 55 -2.90 7.50 40.37
C GLU A 55 -3.86 6.94 39.32
N THR A 56 -3.33 6.10 38.43
CA THR A 56 -4.11 5.39 37.44
C THR A 56 -4.26 3.96 37.92
N ASN A 57 -5.52 3.58 38.15
CA ASN A 57 -5.97 2.22 38.37
C ASN A 57 -5.10 1.24 37.56
N LYS A 58 -4.56 0.23 38.25
CA LYS A 58 -3.77 -0.87 37.67
C LYS A 58 -4.61 -1.64 36.65
N HIS A 59 -4.77 -1.11 35.45
CA HIS A 59 -5.03 -1.93 34.28
C HIS A 59 -3.75 -2.72 34.03
N LYS A 60 -3.81 -4.04 34.27
CA LYS A 60 -2.76 -5.00 33.92
C LYS A 60 -2.26 -4.68 32.51
N GLU A 61 -1.03 -4.19 32.39
CA GLU A 61 -0.35 -4.14 31.09
C GLU A 61 -0.30 -5.59 30.58
N PRO A 62 -0.79 -5.88 29.37
CA PRO A 62 -0.75 -7.23 28.82
C PRO A 62 0.71 -7.69 28.68
N ASP A 63 1.01 -8.84 29.26
CA ASP A 63 2.32 -9.48 29.27
C ASP A 63 2.51 -10.27 27.96
N PHE A 64 3.05 -9.59 26.95
CA PHE A 64 3.50 -10.19 25.68
C PHE A 64 4.86 -10.88 25.81
N GLY A 65 5.26 -11.24 27.04
CA GLY A 65 6.64 -11.50 27.43
C GLY A 65 7.39 -10.20 27.78
N SER A 66 8.72 -10.31 27.88
CA SER A 66 9.64 -9.22 28.25
C SER A 66 9.29 -7.88 27.57
N LYS A 67 9.46 -6.76 28.29
CA LYS A 67 9.28 -5.38 27.79
C LYS A 67 9.87 -5.13 26.39
N ALA A 68 10.92 -5.86 26.03
CA ALA A 68 11.55 -5.82 24.71
C ALA A 68 10.62 -6.27 23.56
N MET A 69 9.79 -7.29 23.75
CA MET A 69 8.87 -7.80 22.72
C MET A 69 7.73 -6.81 22.44
N ASN A 70 7.18 -6.23 23.52
CA ASN A 70 6.20 -5.15 23.45
C ASN A 70 6.73 -3.90 22.70
N GLU A 71 8.00 -3.56 22.92
CA GLU A 71 8.64 -2.48 22.19
C GLU A 71 8.84 -2.81 20.71
N TYR A 72 9.29 -4.04 20.41
CA TYR A 72 9.57 -4.50 19.06
C TYR A 72 8.32 -4.59 18.17
N LEU A 73 7.23 -5.18 18.71
CA LEU A 73 6.00 -5.45 17.95
C LEU A 73 5.01 -4.28 17.94
N LEU A 74 4.91 -3.51 19.04
CA LEU A 74 3.86 -2.50 19.21
C LEU A 74 4.40 -1.08 19.35
N GLY A 75 5.72 -0.89 19.33
CA GLY A 75 6.33 0.43 19.51
C GLY A 75 6.00 1.06 20.87
N SER A 76 5.73 0.22 21.89
CA SER A 76 5.22 0.63 23.21
C SER A 76 3.90 1.42 23.16
N ARG A 77 3.13 1.29 22.08
CA ARG A 77 1.85 1.98 21.85
C ARG A 77 1.91 3.51 21.93
N ARG A 78 3.09 4.08 21.66
CA ARG A 78 3.36 5.53 21.75
C ARG A 78 3.60 6.16 20.39
N LEU A 79 3.20 5.49 19.30
CA LEU A 79 3.37 6.03 17.97
C LEU A 79 2.45 7.24 17.76
N LYS A 80 2.88 8.13 16.85
CA LYS A 80 2.12 9.31 16.44
C LYS A 80 1.12 8.91 15.35
N VAL A 81 -0.02 9.58 15.32
CA VAL A 81 -1.12 9.30 14.37
C VAL A 81 -0.66 9.38 12.92
N PHE A 82 0.05 10.44 12.56
CA PHE A 82 0.44 10.68 11.17
C PHE A 82 1.39 9.60 10.60
N PRO A 83 2.53 9.24 11.25
CA PRO A 83 3.36 8.13 10.77
C PRO A 83 2.60 6.80 10.67
N VAL A 84 1.73 6.49 11.63
CA VAL A 84 0.92 5.27 11.59
C VAL A 84 -0.05 5.29 10.41
N ALA A 85 -0.74 6.42 10.19
CA ALA A 85 -1.62 6.59 9.03
C ALA A 85 -0.85 6.44 7.72
N MET A 86 0.31 7.08 7.58
CA MET A 86 1.14 6.94 6.39
C MET A 86 1.62 5.50 6.17
N SER A 87 1.95 4.77 7.23
CA SER A 87 2.33 3.35 7.14
C SER A 87 1.15 2.43 6.80
N LEU A 88 -0.06 2.77 7.24
CA LEU A 88 -1.28 2.10 6.77
C LEU A 88 -1.50 2.34 5.27
N ILE A 89 -1.28 3.58 4.80
CA ILE A 89 -1.39 3.93 3.37
C ILE A 89 -0.32 3.17 2.56
N ALA A 90 0.93 3.14 3.05
CA ALA A 90 2.05 2.41 2.45
C ALA A 90 1.75 0.92 2.23
N SER A 91 1.05 0.30 3.16
CA SER A 91 0.72 -1.13 3.09
C SER A 91 -0.21 -1.46 1.92
N TYR A 92 -0.98 -0.48 1.47
CA TYR A 92 -1.88 -0.61 0.33
C TYR A 92 -1.28 -0.08 -0.96
N ILE A 93 -0.43 0.94 -0.87
CA ILE A 93 0.28 1.48 -2.02
C ILE A 93 1.54 0.66 -2.24
N SER A 94 1.38 -0.46 -2.94
CA SER A 94 2.48 -1.25 -3.46
C SER A 94 2.72 -0.94 -4.94
N GLY A 95 3.82 -1.47 -5.49
CA GLY A 95 4.06 -1.47 -6.93
C GLY A 95 2.92 -2.13 -7.72
N VAL A 96 2.23 -3.10 -7.11
CA VAL A 96 1.04 -3.75 -7.70
C VAL A 96 -0.09 -2.75 -7.87
N THR A 97 -0.39 -1.93 -6.86
CA THR A 97 -1.45 -0.92 -6.96
C THR A 97 -1.09 0.16 -7.98
N MET A 98 0.15 0.64 -7.93
CA MET A 98 0.62 1.74 -8.77
C MET A 98 0.70 1.38 -10.27
N LEU A 99 0.96 0.11 -10.62
CA LEU A 99 0.95 -0.37 -12.00
C LEU A 99 -0.40 -1.00 -12.40
N GLY A 100 -1.03 -1.70 -11.47
CA GLY A 100 -2.27 -2.45 -11.71
C GLY A 100 -3.48 -1.55 -11.89
N VAL A 101 -3.64 -0.49 -11.09
CA VAL A 101 -4.81 0.40 -11.20
C VAL A 101 -4.81 1.18 -12.52
N PRO A 102 -3.71 1.85 -12.93
CA PRO A 102 -3.67 2.47 -14.25
C PRO A 102 -3.92 1.48 -15.39
N SER A 103 -3.37 0.26 -15.30
CA SER A 103 -3.59 -0.80 -16.29
C SER A 103 -5.06 -1.23 -16.37
N GLU A 104 -5.75 -1.36 -15.23
CA GLU A 104 -7.18 -1.68 -15.21
C GLU A 104 -8.00 -0.59 -15.90
N ILE A 105 -7.72 0.69 -15.61
CA ILE A 105 -8.44 1.80 -16.23
C ILE A 105 -8.12 1.90 -17.73
N TYR A 106 -6.85 1.71 -18.11
CA TYR A 106 -6.41 1.70 -19.51
C TYR A 106 -7.12 0.62 -20.33
N ASN A 107 -7.22 -0.60 -19.79
CA ASN A 107 -7.74 -1.76 -20.51
C ASN A 107 -9.26 -1.90 -20.46
N TYR A 108 -9.92 -1.47 -19.38
CA TYR A 108 -11.33 -1.79 -19.13
C TYR A 108 -12.21 -0.59 -18.78
N GLY A 109 -11.64 0.55 -18.37
CA GLY A 109 -12.36 1.78 -18.10
C GLY A 109 -12.53 2.14 -16.61
N THR A 110 -13.33 3.18 -16.34
CA THR A 110 -13.42 3.85 -15.02
C THR A 110 -14.27 3.15 -13.96
N GLN A 111 -14.79 1.94 -14.21
CA GLN A 111 -15.67 1.22 -13.28
C GLN A 111 -15.00 1.06 -11.90
N TYR A 112 -13.72 0.68 -11.89
CA TYR A 112 -12.95 0.45 -10.66
C TYR A 112 -12.81 1.71 -9.80
N TRP A 113 -12.91 2.91 -10.39
CA TRP A 113 -12.81 4.17 -9.64
C TRP A 113 -13.92 4.31 -8.58
N LEU A 114 -15.05 3.60 -8.73
CA LEU A 114 -16.10 3.56 -7.70
C LEU A 114 -15.71 2.84 -6.41
N ILE A 115 -14.57 2.15 -6.37
CA ILE A 115 -14.06 1.48 -5.17
C ILE A 115 -13.87 2.44 -3.99
N MET A 116 -13.72 3.74 -4.26
CA MET A 116 -13.63 4.80 -3.23
C MET A 116 -14.82 4.80 -2.27
N VAL A 117 -16.02 4.54 -2.79
CA VAL A 117 -17.23 4.47 -1.97
C VAL A 117 -17.10 3.33 -0.96
N SER A 118 -16.66 2.16 -1.42
CA SER A 118 -16.39 0.99 -0.60
C SER A 118 -15.33 1.26 0.48
N ILE A 119 -14.27 2.00 0.14
CA ILE A 119 -13.20 2.40 1.07
C ILE A 119 -13.74 3.33 2.16
N VAL A 120 -14.57 4.30 1.81
CA VAL A 120 -15.20 5.22 2.79
C VAL A 120 -16.16 4.46 3.71
N LEU A 121 -16.96 3.55 3.17
CA LEU A 121 -17.87 2.72 3.98
C LEU A 121 -17.10 1.79 4.93
N MET A 122 -16.02 1.19 4.46
CA MET A 122 -15.10 0.40 5.29
C MET A 122 -14.57 1.23 6.45
N ALA A 123 -14.14 2.47 6.20
CA ALA A 123 -13.58 3.34 7.24
C ALA A 123 -14.57 3.56 8.40
N VAL A 124 -15.86 3.72 8.10
CA VAL A 124 -16.92 3.86 9.10
C VAL A 124 -17.03 2.58 9.93
N VAL A 125 -17.10 1.41 9.28
CA VAL A 125 -17.27 0.12 9.96
C VAL A 125 -16.06 -0.23 10.83
N VAL A 126 -14.84 -0.10 10.30
CA VAL A 126 -13.62 -0.39 11.06
C VAL A 126 -13.48 0.55 12.26
N SER A 127 -13.74 1.85 12.06
CA SER A 127 -13.63 2.87 13.11
C SER A 127 -14.67 2.73 14.23
N LYS A 128 -15.90 2.32 13.90
CA LYS A 128 -17.03 2.26 14.84
C LYS A 128 -17.29 0.88 15.45
N VAL A 129 -16.92 -0.19 14.75
CA VAL A 129 -17.23 -1.57 15.19
C VAL A 129 -15.97 -2.30 15.64
N TYR A 130 -14.97 -2.44 14.76
CA TYR A 130 -13.81 -3.28 15.03
C TYR A 130 -12.81 -2.63 15.99
N LEU A 131 -12.47 -1.36 15.75
CA LEU A 131 -11.43 -0.68 16.51
C LEU A 131 -11.77 -0.53 18.01
N PRO A 132 -13.03 -0.20 18.41
CA PRO A 132 -13.40 -0.19 19.83
C PRO A 132 -13.21 -1.55 20.51
N VAL A 133 -13.50 -2.65 19.81
CA VAL A 133 -13.33 -4.01 20.34
C VAL A 133 -11.86 -4.30 20.62
N PHE A 134 -10.98 -4.11 19.64
CA PHE A 134 -9.55 -4.38 19.82
C PHE A 134 -8.91 -3.46 20.86
N THR A 135 -9.27 -2.17 20.86
CA THR A 135 -8.73 -1.22 21.84
C THR A 135 -9.18 -1.55 23.27
N THR A 136 -10.43 -1.97 23.46
CA THR A 136 -10.98 -2.30 24.78
C THR A 136 -10.42 -3.61 25.32
N LEU A 137 -10.35 -4.64 24.47
CA LEU A 137 -9.81 -5.95 24.85
C LEU A 137 -8.28 -5.95 24.99
N ASN A 138 -7.62 -4.93 24.45
CA ASN A 138 -6.19 -4.70 24.62
C ASN A 138 -5.31 -5.84 24.04
N VAL A 139 -5.85 -6.61 23.10
CA VAL A 139 -5.18 -7.75 22.44
C VAL A 139 -4.01 -7.30 21.56
N GLY A 140 -3.00 -8.15 21.38
CA GLY A 140 -1.84 -7.85 20.54
C GLY A 140 -1.88 -8.48 19.17
N SER A 141 -2.84 -9.39 18.96
CA SER A 141 -3.16 -9.92 17.65
C SER A 141 -4.66 -9.90 17.41
N SER A 142 -5.08 -9.71 16.16
CA SER A 142 -6.47 -9.90 15.75
C SER A 142 -6.95 -11.32 16.03
N TYR A 143 -6.07 -12.32 16.05
CA TYR A 143 -6.41 -13.73 16.31
C TYR A 143 -6.53 -14.07 17.79
N GLU A 144 -5.91 -13.28 18.68
CA GLU A 144 -6.10 -13.43 20.13
C GLU A 144 -7.56 -13.17 20.53
N TYR A 145 -8.25 -12.26 19.83
CA TYR A 145 -9.69 -12.08 19.97
C TYR A 145 -10.47 -13.38 19.69
N LEU A 146 -10.07 -14.16 18.68
CA LEU A 146 -10.75 -15.41 18.35
C LEU A 146 -10.59 -16.47 19.44
N GLU A 147 -9.46 -16.47 20.15
CA GLU A 147 -9.29 -17.34 21.32
C GLU A 147 -10.20 -16.93 22.47
N LEU A 148 -10.26 -15.63 22.78
CA LEU A 148 -11.15 -15.10 23.83
C LEU A 148 -12.64 -15.38 23.53
N ARG A 149 -13.02 -15.34 22.25
CA ARG A 149 -14.41 -15.52 21.82
C ARG A 149 -14.81 -16.97 21.60
N PHE A 150 -13.89 -17.81 21.13
CA PHE A 150 -14.14 -19.18 20.74
C PHE A 150 -13.20 -20.14 21.47
N SER A 151 -12.00 -20.39 20.93
CA SER A 151 -11.04 -21.32 21.51
C SER A 151 -9.63 -21.14 20.92
N SER A 152 -8.63 -21.70 21.60
CA SER A 152 -7.22 -21.65 21.17
C SER A 152 -6.98 -22.34 19.82
N SER A 153 -7.77 -23.37 19.49
CA SER A 153 -7.71 -24.05 18.19
C SER A 153 -8.08 -23.12 17.04
N VAL A 154 -9.12 -22.28 17.21
CA VAL A 154 -9.54 -21.31 16.19
C VAL A 154 -8.45 -20.25 15.97
N ARG A 155 -7.85 -19.74 17.06
CA ARG A 155 -6.71 -18.82 16.97
C ARG A 155 -5.55 -19.43 16.18
N SER A 156 -5.21 -20.68 16.47
CA SER A 156 -4.08 -21.37 15.82
C SER A 156 -4.33 -21.56 14.32
N ILE A 157 -5.53 -22.00 13.94
CA ILE A 157 -5.92 -22.17 12.53
C ILE A 157 -5.89 -20.82 11.80
N ALA A 158 -6.49 -19.78 12.36
CA ALA A 158 -6.53 -18.45 11.74
C ALA A 158 -5.12 -17.84 11.59
N SER A 159 -4.28 -18.02 12.61
CA SER A 159 -2.87 -17.55 12.56
C SER A 159 -2.07 -18.31 11.50
N PHE A 160 -2.27 -19.63 11.37
CA PHE A 160 -1.63 -20.43 10.33
C PHE A 160 -2.08 -20.02 8.92
N MET A 161 -3.39 -19.83 8.72
CA MET A 161 -3.93 -19.36 7.44
C MET A 161 -3.34 -18.00 7.04
N PHE A 162 -3.20 -17.07 7.99
CA PHE A 162 -2.56 -15.79 7.75
C PHE A 162 -1.09 -15.91 7.34
N VAL A 163 -0.31 -16.73 8.04
CA VAL A 163 1.10 -16.95 7.69
C VAL A 163 1.23 -17.55 6.29
N MET A 164 0.36 -18.51 5.94
CA MET A 164 0.34 -19.08 4.60
C MET A 164 -0.03 -18.05 3.53
N ASP A 165 -1.05 -17.22 3.78
CA ASP A 165 -1.45 -16.12 2.89
C ASP A 165 -0.27 -15.17 2.60
N GLU A 166 0.43 -14.71 3.64
CA GLU A 166 1.59 -13.84 3.50
C GLU A 166 2.77 -14.51 2.77
N ILE A 167 3.01 -15.81 3.00
CA ILE A 167 4.05 -16.57 2.27
C ILE A 167 3.78 -16.59 0.76
N PHE A 168 2.52 -16.69 0.34
CA PHE A 168 2.16 -16.68 -1.08
C PHE A 168 2.08 -15.27 -1.66
N PHE A 169 1.67 -14.29 -0.87
CA PHE A 169 1.43 -12.93 -1.34
C PHE A 169 2.71 -12.08 -1.45
N LEU A 170 3.63 -12.18 -0.47
CA LEU A 170 4.84 -11.35 -0.43
C LEU A 170 5.75 -11.49 -1.67
N PRO A 171 5.96 -12.69 -2.25
CA PRO A 171 6.72 -12.83 -3.50
C PRO A 171 6.10 -12.05 -4.67
N ILE A 172 4.77 -12.00 -4.77
CA ILE A 172 4.06 -11.27 -5.84
C ILE A 172 4.31 -9.77 -5.68
N ILE A 173 4.21 -9.26 -4.46
CA ILE A 173 4.49 -7.85 -4.13
C ILE A 173 5.90 -7.45 -4.51
N LEU A 174 6.89 -8.34 -4.35
CA LEU A 174 8.28 -8.07 -4.68
C LEU A 174 8.57 -8.25 -6.18
N TYR A 175 7.88 -9.16 -6.85
CA TYR A 175 8.07 -9.46 -8.27
C TYR A 175 7.64 -8.31 -9.18
N VAL A 176 6.48 -7.70 -8.93
CA VAL A 176 5.94 -6.62 -9.79
C VAL A 176 6.87 -5.42 -9.96
N PRO A 177 7.40 -4.78 -8.89
CA PRO A 177 8.37 -3.70 -9.03
C PRO A 177 9.70 -4.19 -9.61
N ALA A 178 10.10 -5.45 -9.36
CA ALA A 178 11.32 -6.01 -9.93
C ALA A 178 11.24 -6.18 -11.46
N ILE A 179 10.06 -6.55 -12.00
CA ILE A 179 9.83 -6.54 -13.45
C ILE A 179 9.94 -5.12 -13.99
N ALA A 180 9.24 -4.15 -13.39
CA ALA A 180 9.27 -2.77 -13.85
C ALA A 180 10.71 -2.21 -13.87
N PHE A 181 11.49 -2.52 -12.85
CA PHE A 181 12.92 -2.17 -12.78
C PHE A 181 13.75 -2.90 -13.83
N ASN A 182 13.50 -4.18 -14.08
CA ASN A 182 14.17 -4.95 -15.13
C ASN A 182 13.91 -4.36 -16.53
N GLN A 183 12.70 -3.89 -16.83
CA GLN A 183 12.37 -3.31 -18.15
C GLN A 183 13.18 -2.05 -18.46
N VAL A 184 13.54 -1.25 -17.45
CA VAL A 184 14.28 0.02 -17.62
C VAL A 184 15.78 -0.10 -17.36
N THR A 185 16.25 -1.19 -16.75
CA THR A 185 17.66 -1.39 -16.42
C THR A 185 18.32 -2.57 -17.15
N GLY A 186 17.53 -3.53 -17.63
CA GLY A 186 18.00 -4.81 -18.15
C GLY A 186 18.58 -5.76 -17.10
N VAL A 187 18.64 -5.35 -15.81
CA VAL A 187 19.20 -6.19 -14.73
C VAL A 187 18.26 -7.36 -14.45
N ASN A 188 18.81 -8.56 -14.28
CA ASN A 188 18.03 -9.77 -14.05
C ASN A 188 17.08 -9.63 -12.83
N ILE A 189 15.80 -10.01 -13.03
CA ILE A 189 14.74 -9.92 -12.02
C ILE A 189 15.11 -10.62 -10.71
N TYR A 190 15.78 -11.77 -10.75
CA TYR A 190 16.20 -12.52 -9.56
C TYR A 190 17.26 -11.78 -8.76
N VAL A 191 18.16 -11.05 -9.42
CA VAL A 191 19.18 -10.22 -8.75
C VAL A 191 18.53 -9.03 -8.06
N ILE A 192 17.66 -8.31 -8.77
CA ILE A 192 16.90 -7.17 -8.21
C ILE A 192 16.10 -7.63 -6.99
N SER A 193 15.34 -8.71 -7.16
CA SER A 193 14.51 -9.33 -6.12
C SER A 193 15.32 -9.73 -4.89
N GLY A 194 16.47 -10.39 -5.10
CA GLY A 194 17.37 -10.81 -4.02
C GLY A 194 17.93 -9.64 -3.23
N VAL A 195 18.41 -8.59 -3.91
CA VAL A 195 18.96 -7.39 -3.25
C VAL A 195 17.88 -6.68 -2.43
N ILE A 196 16.70 -6.43 -3.01
CA ILE A 196 15.59 -5.79 -2.30
C ILE A 196 15.18 -6.62 -1.09
N CYS A 197 15.03 -7.94 -1.26
CA CYS A 197 14.66 -8.84 -0.16
C CYS A 197 15.66 -8.79 1.00
N VAL A 198 16.96 -8.92 0.71
CA VAL A 198 18.02 -8.88 1.73
C VAL A 198 18.01 -7.54 2.47
N VAL A 199 17.94 -6.42 1.76
CA VAL A 199 17.89 -5.08 2.37
C VAL A 199 16.65 -4.94 3.25
N CYS A 200 15.47 -5.31 2.73
CA CYS A 200 14.20 -5.24 3.45
C CYS A 200 14.19 -6.07 4.73
N VAL A 201 14.67 -7.31 4.66
CA VAL A 201 14.75 -8.21 5.82
C VAL A 201 15.70 -7.63 6.87
N ILE A 202 16.89 -7.16 6.47
CA ILE A 202 17.89 -6.64 7.41
C ILE A 202 17.36 -5.43 8.18
N TYR A 203 16.85 -4.40 7.49
CA TYR A 203 16.42 -3.18 8.20
C TYR A 203 15.16 -3.42 9.05
N THR A 204 14.29 -4.35 8.63
CA THR A 204 13.08 -4.72 9.37
C THR A 204 13.42 -5.49 10.65
N LEU A 205 14.33 -6.47 10.56
CA LEU A 205 14.79 -7.25 11.71
C LEU A 205 15.49 -6.38 12.76
N ILE A 206 16.32 -5.42 12.31
CA ILE A 206 17.06 -4.55 13.22
C ILE A 206 16.15 -3.51 13.88
N GLY A 207 15.24 -2.89 13.10
CA GLY A 207 14.51 -1.70 13.52
C GLY A 207 13.14 -1.95 14.18
N GLY A 208 12.52 -3.12 13.94
CA GLY A 208 11.17 -3.44 14.41
C GLY A 208 10.09 -2.48 13.89
N ILE A 209 8.90 -2.49 14.50
CA ILE A 209 7.74 -1.74 13.97
C ILE A 209 7.96 -0.22 13.91
N LYS A 210 8.79 0.34 14.79
CA LYS A 210 9.09 1.78 14.81
C LYS A 210 9.85 2.20 13.56
N ALA A 211 10.81 1.39 13.12
CA ALA A 211 11.55 1.63 11.88
C ALA A 211 10.64 1.48 10.68
N VAL A 212 9.91 0.36 10.61
CA VAL A 212 8.97 0.06 9.50
C VAL A 212 7.98 1.20 9.30
N VAL A 213 7.31 1.66 10.37
CA VAL A 213 6.34 2.76 10.26
C VAL A 213 6.99 4.06 9.76
N HIS A 214 8.25 4.31 10.12
CA HIS A 214 8.93 5.50 9.65
C HIS A 214 9.40 5.36 8.20
N THR A 215 9.96 4.20 7.81
CA THR A 215 10.35 3.92 6.43
C THR A 215 9.19 4.03 5.49
N ASP A 216 8.08 3.36 5.83
CA ASP A 216 6.85 3.37 5.08
C ASP A 216 6.34 4.80 4.85
N ALA A 217 6.43 5.65 5.87
CA ALA A 217 5.85 6.99 5.82
C ALA A 217 6.52 7.90 4.78
N TRP A 218 7.85 7.93 4.76
CA TRP A 218 8.57 8.76 3.81
C TRP A 218 8.61 8.11 2.41
N GLN A 219 8.70 6.77 2.31
CA GLN A 219 8.64 6.06 1.03
C GLN A 219 7.32 6.32 0.32
N THR A 220 6.20 6.25 1.05
CA THR A 220 4.86 6.54 0.50
C THR A 220 4.74 7.97 0.04
N LEU A 221 5.32 8.92 0.78
CA LEU A 221 5.34 10.32 0.38
C LEU A 221 6.10 10.51 -0.95
N VAL A 222 7.29 9.90 -1.08
CA VAL A 222 8.09 9.96 -2.31
C VAL A 222 7.33 9.32 -3.48
N MET A 223 6.73 8.14 -3.28
CA MET A 223 5.93 7.47 -4.32
C MET A 223 4.74 8.33 -4.77
N PHE A 224 4.02 8.93 -3.82
CA PHE A 224 2.87 9.78 -4.15
C PHE A 224 3.27 11.04 -4.90
N ILE A 225 4.35 11.72 -4.49
CA ILE A 225 4.88 12.89 -5.20
C ILE A 225 5.29 12.51 -6.61
N ALA A 226 6.04 11.40 -6.79
CA ALA A 226 6.46 10.93 -8.11
C ALA A 226 5.26 10.68 -9.04
N LEU A 227 4.23 9.99 -8.54
CA LEU A 227 3.01 9.74 -9.30
C LEU A 227 2.28 11.04 -9.68
N VAL A 228 2.13 11.98 -8.74
CA VAL A 228 1.49 13.28 -9.00
C VAL A 228 2.26 14.08 -10.05
N VAL A 229 3.59 14.11 -9.97
CA VAL A 229 4.43 14.78 -10.98
C VAL A 229 4.22 14.18 -12.36
N VAL A 230 4.25 12.85 -12.48
CA VAL A 230 3.99 12.16 -13.76
C VAL A 230 2.61 12.51 -14.31
N VAL A 231 1.58 12.50 -13.46
CA VAL A 231 0.22 12.87 -13.86
C VAL A 231 0.13 14.33 -14.31
N ILE A 232 0.75 15.26 -13.61
CA ILE A 232 0.74 16.69 -13.98
C ILE A 232 1.42 16.89 -15.33
N LEU A 233 2.63 16.34 -15.51
CA LEU A 233 3.37 16.45 -16.76
C LEU A 233 2.63 15.80 -17.92
N GLY A 234 2.06 14.61 -17.71
CA GLY A 234 1.22 13.93 -18.70
C GLY A 234 -0.02 14.75 -19.06
N THR A 235 -0.66 15.39 -18.08
CA THR A 235 -1.83 16.25 -18.33
C THR A 235 -1.46 17.50 -19.13
N ILE A 236 -0.31 18.11 -18.86
CA ILE A 236 0.19 19.25 -19.63
C ILE A 236 0.49 18.82 -21.07
N ALA A 237 1.15 17.67 -21.25
CA ALA A 237 1.45 17.12 -22.57
C ALA A 237 0.19 16.78 -23.38
N ALA A 238 -0.88 16.33 -22.71
CA ALA A 238 -2.18 16.04 -23.32
C ALA A 238 -2.99 17.31 -23.67
N GLY A 239 -2.49 18.51 -23.35
CA GLY A 239 -3.22 19.77 -23.58
C GLY A 239 -4.28 20.08 -22.51
N GLY A 240 -4.16 19.47 -21.33
CA GLY A 240 -5.06 19.65 -20.18
C GLY A 240 -5.95 18.43 -19.90
N PRO A 241 -6.74 18.45 -18.81
CA PRO A 241 -7.60 17.32 -18.45
C PRO A 241 -8.82 17.16 -19.37
N GLY A 242 -9.28 18.24 -20.01
CA GLY A 242 -10.44 18.22 -20.91
C GLY A 242 -10.28 17.26 -22.09
N PRO A 243 -9.20 17.38 -22.89
CA PRO A 243 -8.88 16.43 -23.96
C PRO A 243 -8.83 14.97 -23.48
N VAL A 244 -8.18 14.71 -22.34
CA VAL A 244 -8.05 13.36 -21.77
C VAL A 244 -9.41 12.73 -21.51
N PHE A 245 -10.33 13.44 -20.83
CA PHE A 245 -11.67 12.93 -20.59
C PHE A 245 -12.50 12.78 -21.88
N LYS A 246 -12.32 13.68 -22.83
CA LYS A 246 -12.99 13.61 -24.13
C LYS A 246 -12.56 12.36 -24.90
N HIS A 247 -11.26 12.14 -25.07
CA HIS A 247 -10.73 10.98 -25.77
C HIS A 247 -11.05 9.68 -25.02
N ALA A 248 -10.99 9.68 -23.69
CA ALA A 248 -11.43 8.54 -22.88
C ALA A 248 -12.91 8.23 -23.08
N SER A 249 -13.77 9.23 -23.21
CA SER A 249 -15.20 9.06 -23.49
C SER A 249 -15.42 8.48 -24.90
N GLU A 250 -14.75 9.03 -25.91
CA GLU A 250 -14.79 8.55 -27.30
C GLU A 250 -14.27 7.11 -27.42
N GLY A 251 -13.25 6.77 -26.64
CA GLY A 251 -12.66 5.43 -26.55
C GLY A 251 -13.42 4.45 -25.66
N GLY A 252 -14.59 4.82 -25.15
CA GLY A 252 -15.41 3.94 -24.32
C GLY A 252 -14.79 3.59 -22.96
N ARG A 253 -13.88 4.41 -22.43
CA ARG A 253 -13.23 4.20 -21.12
C ARG A 253 -14.00 4.82 -19.96
N ILE A 254 -14.88 5.78 -20.21
CA ILE A 254 -15.70 6.40 -19.15
C ILE A 254 -16.96 5.56 -18.91
N ILE A 255 -16.84 4.59 -18.00
CA ILE A 255 -17.92 3.66 -17.63
C ILE A 255 -17.98 3.60 -16.10
N PHE A 256 -18.69 4.52 -15.45
CA PHE A 256 -18.84 4.46 -13.99
C PHE A 256 -19.92 3.47 -13.56
N PHE A 257 -21.12 3.56 -14.14
CA PHE A 257 -22.29 2.82 -13.67
C PHE A 257 -22.66 1.65 -14.58
N ASN A 258 -21.82 0.62 -14.62
CA ASN A 258 -22.22 -0.66 -15.22
C ASN A 258 -23.14 -1.43 -14.26
N ILE A 259 -24.45 -1.15 -14.29
CA ILE A 259 -25.45 -1.67 -13.33
C ILE A 259 -25.85 -3.14 -13.61
N THR A 260 -25.17 -3.82 -14.54
CA THR A 260 -25.45 -5.21 -14.89
C THR A 260 -25.31 -6.14 -13.68
N PRO A 261 -26.32 -6.98 -13.36
CA PRO A 261 -26.28 -7.91 -12.23
C PRO A 261 -25.50 -9.20 -12.55
N SER A 262 -24.83 -9.29 -13.69
CA SER A 262 -24.08 -10.46 -14.12
C SER A 262 -22.83 -10.66 -13.25
N LEU A 263 -22.61 -11.91 -12.82
CA LEU A 263 -21.41 -12.32 -12.10
C LEU A 263 -20.22 -12.61 -13.04
N TYR A 264 -20.44 -12.63 -14.36
CA TYR A 264 -19.41 -12.90 -15.36
C TYR A 264 -18.67 -11.63 -15.81
N GLU A 265 -19.20 -10.45 -15.48
CA GLU A 265 -18.59 -9.16 -15.79
C GLU A 265 -17.38 -8.91 -14.90
N ARG A 266 -16.28 -8.42 -15.49
CA ARG A 266 -15.03 -8.15 -14.75
C ARG A 266 -15.25 -7.16 -13.60
N GLN A 267 -15.93 -6.05 -13.88
CA GLN A 267 -16.28 -5.01 -12.90
C GLN A 267 -17.70 -4.49 -13.19
N SER A 268 -18.70 -4.99 -12.45
CA SER A 268 -20.00 -4.35 -12.37
C SER A 268 -20.05 -3.37 -11.19
N PHE A 269 -20.99 -2.42 -11.23
CA PHE A 269 -21.25 -1.50 -10.13
C PHE A 269 -21.43 -2.25 -8.80
N TRP A 270 -22.16 -3.37 -8.84
CA TRP A 270 -22.42 -4.22 -7.68
C TRP A 270 -21.16 -4.94 -7.18
N ALA A 271 -20.34 -5.46 -8.10
CA ALA A 271 -19.10 -6.14 -7.74
C ALA A 271 -18.12 -5.17 -7.04
N VAL A 272 -17.95 -3.97 -7.59
CA VAL A 272 -17.05 -2.94 -7.02
C VAL A 272 -17.57 -2.43 -5.67
N LEU A 273 -18.87 -2.19 -5.54
CA LEU A 273 -19.45 -1.65 -4.32
C LEU A 273 -19.54 -2.71 -3.21
N ILE A 274 -20.21 -3.83 -3.47
CA ILE A 274 -20.46 -4.86 -2.47
C ILE A 274 -19.20 -5.69 -2.24
N GLY A 275 -18.62 -6.23 -3.32
CA GLY A 275 -17.40 -7.03 -3.24
C GLY A 275 -16.23 -6.21 -2.70
N GLY A 276 -16.08 -4.98 -3.20
CA GLY A 276 -15.08 -4.04 -2.67
C GLY A 276 -15.30 -3.72 -1.20
N PHE A 277 -16.53 -3.47 -0.75
CA PHE A 277 -16.80 -3.18 0.66
C PHE A 277 -16.38 -4.34 1.57
N PHE A 278 -16.75 -5.58 1.24
CA PHE A 278 -16.35 -6.74 2.02
C PHE A 278 -14.85 -6.99 1.97
N TYR A 279 -14.22 -6.88 0.79
CA TYR A 279 -12.78 -7.04 0.63
C TYR A 279 -11.99 -6.02 1.46
N TRP A 280 -12.29 -4.73 1.28
CA TRP A 280 -11.62 -3.65 2.01
C TRP A 280 -11.86 -3.77 3.51
N THR A 281 -13.09 -4.11 3.92
CA THR A 281 -13.41 -4.30 5.33
C THR A 281 -12.63 -5.48 5.91
N ALA A 282 -12.64 -6.66 5.27
CA ALA A 282 -11.92 -7.82 5.77
C ALA A 282 -10.41 -7.54 5.91
N PHE A 283 -9.79 -6.95 4.89
CA PHE A 283 -8.37 -6.64 4.95
C PHE A 283 -8.05 -5.59 6.02
N ASN A 284 -8.85 -4.54 6.19
CA ASN A 284 -8.55 -3.51 7.19
C ASN A 284 -9.00 -3.89 8.61
N SER A 285 -9.98 -4.76 8.77
CA SER A 285 -10.57 -5.04 10.07
C SER A 285 -9.88 -6.17 10.83
N VAL A 286 -9.40 -7.20 10.12
CA VAL A 286 -8.87 -8.43 10.74
C VAL A 286 -7.46 -8.83 10.30
N ASN A 287 -6.93 -8.27 9.20
CA ASN A 287 -5.54 -8.53 8.82
C ASN A 287 -4.59 -8.04 9.92
N GLN A 288 -3.70 -8.92 10.37
CA GLN A 288 -2.77 -8.64 11.47
C GLN A 288 -1.87 -7.43 11.18
N THR A 289 -1.41 -7.26 9.95
CA THR A 289 -0.55 -6.15 9.50
C THR A 289 -1.24 -4.78 9.65
N MET A 290 -2.56 -4.73 9.49
CA MET A 290 -3.37 -3.51 9.69
C MET A 290 -3.71 -3.31 11.17
N VAL A 291 -4.22 -4.36 11.83
CA VAL A 291 -4.64 -4.29 13.23
C VAL A 291 -3.49 -3.93 14.16
N GLN A 292 -2.30 -4.47 13.92
CA GLN A 292 -1.10 -4.18 14.71
C GLN A 292 -0.74 -2.69 14.70
N ARG A 293 -0.93 -2.01 13.57
CA ARG A 293 -0.69 -0.57 13.46
C ARG A 293 -1.71 0.25 14.23
N TYR A 294 -3.00 -0.11 14.19
CA TYR A 294 -3.99 0.58 15.02
C TYR A 294 -3.69 0.43 16.52
N MET A 295 -3.28 -0.77 16.94
CA MET A 295 -2.94 -1.08 18.34
C MET A 295 -1.63 -0.44 18.81
N SER A 296 -0.81 0.06 17.90
CA SER A 296 0.39 0.86 18.22
C SER A 296 0.10 2.31 18.64
N LEU A 297 -1.16 2.74 18.56
CA LEU A 297 -1.61 4.07 18.97
C LEU A 297 -2.12 4.07 20.43
N PRO A 298 -1.95 5.18 21.18
CA PRO A 298 -2.21 5.17 22.61
C PRO A 298 -3.70 5.30 22.98
N SER A 299 -4.60 5.54 22.02
CA SER A 299 -6.03 5.67 22.31
C SER A 299 -6.92 5.38 21.10
N LEU A 300 -8.15 4.96 21.38
CA LEU A 300 -9.19 4.73 20.37
C LEU A 300 -9.37 5.94 19.44
N LYS A 301 -9.49 7.15 20.01
CA LYS A 301 -9.65 8.39 19.23
C LYS A 301 -8.50 8.59 18.23
N LYS A 302 -7.26 8.29 18.63
CA LYS A 302 -6.09 8.38 17.76
C LYS A 302 -6.09 7.31 16.67
N GLY A 303 -6.53 6.09 16.98
CA GLY A 303 -6.75 5.05 15.97
C GLY A 303 -7.83 5.41 14.96
N GLN A 304 -8.93 6.02 15.41
CA GLN A 304 -9.99 6.52 14.50
C GLN A 304 -9.46 7.65 13.61
N GLN A 305 -8.67 8.56 14.16
CA GLN A 305 -7.99 9.60 13.38
C GLN A 305 -7.03 9.01 12.35
N SER A 306 -6.27 7.95 12.68
CA SER A 306 -5.36 7.33 11.71
C SER A 306 -6.11 6.66 10.57
N ILE A 307 -7.27 6.01 10.84
CA ILE A 307 -8.14 5.46 9.80
C ILE A 307 -8.68 6.55 8.88
N ILE A 308 -9.08 7.71 9.41
CA ILE A 308 -9.58 8.82 8.58
C ILE A 308 -8.48 9.33 7.64
N ILE A 309 -7.29 9.61 8.17
CA ILE A 309 -6.15 10.06 7.36
C ILE A 309 -5.78 9.00 6.31
N PHE A 310 -5.75 7.72 6.72
CA PHE A 310 -5.52 6.60 5.82
C PHE A 310 -6.54 6.57 4.67
N THR A 311 -7.83 6.68 4.99
CA THR A 311 -8.93 6.64 4.03
C THR A 311 -8.79 7.78 3.02
N LEU A 312 -8.57 9.01 3.49
CA LEU A 312 -8.36 10.17 2.62
C LEU A 312 -7.13 10.01 1.73
N GLY A 313 -6.02 9.52 2.30
CA GLY A 313 -4.77 9.31 1.57
C GLY A 313 -4.90 8.26 0.47
N VAL A 314 -5.50 7.11 0.78
CA VAL A 314 -5.73 6.04 -0.21
C VAL A 314 -6.72 6.48 -1.29
N VAL A 315 -7.81 7.17 -0.92
CA VAL A 315 -8.79 7.69 -1.89
C VAL A 315 -8.13 8.68 -2.85
N LEU A 316 -7.27 9.56 -2.32
CA LEU A 316 -6.52 10.48 -3.16
C LEU A 316 -5.54 9.74 -4.06
N PHE A 317 -4.73 8.82 -3.51
CA PHE A 317 -3.73 8.07 -4.27
C PHE A 317 -4.34 7.26 -5.40
N LEU A 318 -5.39 6.49 -5.10
CA LEU A 318 -6.09 5.68 -6.09
C LEU A 318 -6.75 6.54 -7.17
N SER A 319 -7.22 7.75 -6.84
CA SER A 319 -7.82 8.66 -7.83
C SER A 319 -6.76 9.15 -8.81
N VAL A 320 -5.57 9.47 -8.31
CA VAL A 320 -4.43 9.84 -9.14
C VAL A 320 -4.01 8.65 -10.01
N CYS A 321 -3.98 7.42 -9.49
CA CYS A 321 -3.72 6.21 -10.30
C CYS A 321 -4.78 5.98 -11.38
N CYS A 322 -6.06 6.15 -11.05
CA CYS A 322 -7.14 5.96 -12.02
C CYS A 322 -7.01 6.98 -13.16
N PHE A 323 -6.74 8.24 -12.82
CA PHE A 323 -6.51 9.28 -13.81
C PHE A 323 -5.22 9.06 -14.62
N ALA A 324 -4.15 8.53 -13.99
CA ALA A 324 -2.96 8.11 -14.71
C ALA A 324 -3.28 7.04 -15.78
N GLY A 325 -4.18 6.10 -15.50
CA GLY A 325 -4.64 5.12 -16.49
C GLY A 325 -5.35 5.77 -17.68
N LEU A 326 -6.16 6.82 -17.44
CA LEU A 326 -6.76 7.61 -18.52
C LEU A 326 -5.73 8.39 -19.34
N LEU A 327 -4.68 8.91 -18.70
CA LEU A 327 -3.57 9.57 -19.40
C LEU A 327 -2.79 8.60 -20.28
N VAL A 328 -2.50 7.40 -19.77
CA VAL A 328 -1.85 6.35 -20.57
C VAL A 328 -2.75 5.99 -21.76
N PHE A 329 -4.07 5.91 -21.56
CA PHE A 329 -5.01 5.67 -22.65
C PHE A 329 -4.97 6.78 -23.69
N ASP A 330 -5.01 8.05 -23.25
CA ASP A 330 -4.94 9.21 -24.13
C ASP A 330 -3.67 9.23 -25.00
N PHE A 331 -2.53 8.90 -24.39
CA PHE A 331 -1.24 8.85 -25.07
C PHE A 331 -1.18 7.73 -26.12
N TYR A 332 -1.66 6.54 -25.79
CA TYR A 332 -1.58 5.36 -26.67
C TYR A 332 -2.82 5.13 -27.55
N ARG A 333 -3.83 6.01 -27.53
CA ARG A 333 -5.10 5.81 -28.25
C ARG A 333 -4.97 5.53 -29.75
N ASN A 334 -3.93 6.07 -30.38
CA ASN A 334 -3.66 5.91 -31.83
C ASN A 334 -2.67 4.79 -32.14
N CYS A 335 -1.99 4.26 -31.12
CA CYS A 335 -0.95 3.22 -31.26
C CYS A 335 -0.96 2.36 -29.99
N ASP A 336 -2.02 1.56 -29.84
CA ASP A 336 -2.16 0.70 -28.66
C ASP A 336 -1.02 -0.32 -28.66
N PRO A 337 -0.12 -0.32 -27.65
CA PRO A 337 1.04 -1.20 -27.60
C PRO A 337 0.66 -2.68 -27.60
N LEU A 338 -0.54 -3.05 -27.13
CA LEU A 338 -1.01 -4.43 -27.15
C LEU A 338 -1.44 -4.84 -28.57
N ASN A 339 -2.22 -4.01 -29.26
CA ASN A 339 -2.64 -4.26 -30.65
C ASN A 339 -1.47 -4.15 -31.64
N ALA A 340 -0.49 -3.29 -31.34
CA ALA A 340 0.75 -3.15 -32.10
C ALA A 340 1.76 -4.29 -31.87
N GLY A 341 1.47 -5.22 -30.94
CA GLY A 341 2.33 -6.36 -30.62
C GLY A 341 3.64 -5.98 -29.91
N LEU A 342 3.68 -4.80 -29.27
CA LEU A 342 4.84 -4.29 -28.54
C LEU A 342 4.91 -4.84 -27.10
N ILE A 343 3.77 -5.27 -26.55
CA ILE A 343 3.66 -5.94 -25.26
C ILE A 343 2.77 -7.19 -25.37
N SER A 344 3.13 -8.26 -24.65
CA SER A 344 2.29 -9.47 -24.53
C SER A 344 1.51 -9.43 -23.22
N LEU A 345 0.26 -9.92 -23.23
CA LEU A 345 -0.46 -10.25 -21.99
C LEU A 345 0.37 -11.30 -21.24
N ILE A 346 0.81 -10.96 -20.04
CA ILE A 346 1.54 -11.87 -19.13
C ILE A 346 0.59 -12.94 -18.62
#